data_AF-A0AA97HK06-F1
#
_entry.id   AF-A0AA97HK06-F1
#
_cell.length_a   1.000
_cell.length_b   1.000
_cell.length_c   1.000
_cell.angle_alpha   90.00
_cell.angle_beta   90.00
_cell.angle_gamma   90.00
#
_symmetry.space_group_name_H-M   'P 1'
#
loop_
_entity.id
_entity.type
_entity.pdbx_description
1 polymer ?
#
loop_
_entity_poly.entity_id
_entity_poly.type
_entity_poly.pdbx_seq_one_letter_code
_entity_poly.pdbx_strand_id
1 'polypeptide(L)'
;MKTNPTQPIEVSQRQHQERRSVITAGVLFGLGLGGFFDGVVLHQILQWHHMLTSAGYADSTVAGLKVNTLADGLFHTVTYSFTVGGLLVLWRAIERGILSWSSKIFGGALLIGAGTFNLVEGILAHHILGIHHVKSGPNELAWDLGFLAVCALLVVIGWLLLRLDQQQTNS
;
A
#
# COMPACT_ATOMS: atom_id res chain seq x y z
N MET A 1 25.81 20.66 41.04
CA MET A 1 24.71 20.51 40.08
C MET A 1 25.28 19.80 38.85
N LYS A 2 25.12 18.47 38.74
CA LYS A 2 25.64 17.70 37.61
C LYS A 2 24.69 17.90 36.43
N THR A 3 25.11 18.62 35.39
CA THR A 3 24.40 18.65 34.12
C THR A 3 24.48 17.24 33.52
N ASN A 4 23.32 16.58 33.40
CA ASN A 4 23.24 15.25 32.83
C ASN A 4 23.48 15.36 31.31
N PRO A 5 24.50 14.72 30.72
CA PRO A 5 24.84 14.86 29.30
C PRO A 5 23.95 14.01 28.38
N THR A 6 22.69 13.76 28.72
CA THR A 6 21.70 13.03 27.89
C THR A 6 21.29 13.76 26.60
N GLN A 7 22.08 14.71 26.09
CA GLN A 7 21.55 15.87 25.38
C GLN A 7 21.44 15.76 23.84
N PRO A 8 22.34 15.11 23.06
CA PRO A 8 22.18 15.05 21.59
C PRO A 8 21.88 13.65 21.01
N ILE A 9 22.52 12.59 21.52
CA ILE A 9 22.45 11.25 20.92
C ILE A 9 21.09 10.60 21.17
N GLU A 10 20.53 10.72 22.38
CA GLU A 10 19.21 10.15 22.71
C GLU A 10 18.08 10.82 21.92
N VAL A 11 18.17 12.15 21.70
CA VAL A 11 17.19 12.90 20.92
C VAL A 11 17.21 12.45 19.45
N SER A 12 18.40 12.34 18.86
CA SER A 12 18.57 11.86 17.47
C SER A 12 18.07 10.42 17.30
N GLN A 13 18.36 9.52 18.26
CA GLN A 13 17.89 8.14 18.20
C GLN A 13 16.37 8.05 18.34
N ARG A 14 15.76 8.83 19.25
CA ARG A 14 14.29 8.90 19.35
C ARG A 14 13.69 9.37 18.05
N GLN A 15 14.12 10.50 17.50
CA GLN A 15 13.63 11.06 16.23
C GLN A 15 13.73 10.06 15.07
N HIS A 16 14.86 9.33 14.97
CA HIS A 16 15.01 8.30 13.95
C HIS A 16 14.02 7.14 14.16
N GLN A 17 13.79 6.72 15.41
CA GLN A 17 12.81 5.69 15.73
C GLN A 17 11.37 6.16 15.47
N GLU A 18 11.04 7.43 15.74
CA GLU A 18 9.74 8.04 15.39
C GLU A 18 9.50 7.95 13.90
N ARG A 19 10.46 8.48 13.13
CA ARG A 19 10.37 8.53 11.67
C ARG A 19 10.23 7.14 11.06
N ARG A 20 10.99 6.15 11.54
CA ARG A 20 10.87 4.76 11.09
C ARG A 20 9.51 4.17 11.42
N SER A 21 8.95 4.47 12.59
CA SER A 21 7.64 3.98 13.00
C SER A 21 6.52 4.58 12.15
N VAL A 22 6.55 5.89 11.88
CA VAL A 22 5.59 6.57 10.99
C VAL A 22 5.66 6.03 9.57
N ILE A 23 6.88 5.86 9.02
CA ILE A 23 7.06 5.30 7.67
C ILE A 23 6.55 3.86 7.62
N THR A 24 6.89 3.03 8.61
CA THR A 24 6.44 1.63 8.64
C THR A 24 4.92 1.54 8.74
N ALA A 25 4.30 2.33 9.62
CA ALA A 25 2.85 2.43 9.73
C ALA A 25 2.22 2.86 8.41
N GLY A 26 2.72 3.96 7.82
CA GLY A 26 2.23 4.48 6.55
C GLY A 26 2.34 3.48 5.41
N VAL A 27 3.49 2.81 5.25
CA VAL A 27 3.67 1.79 4.21
C VAL A 27 2.72 0.61 4.40
N LEU A 28 2.63 0.05 5.61
CA LEU A 28 1.71 -1.07 5.89
C LEU A 28 0.26 -0.69 5.63
N PHE A 29 -0.14 0.50 6.11
CA PHE A 29 -1.49 1.01 5.89
C PHE A 29 -1.75 1.27 4.40
N GLY A 30 -0.77 1.80 3.67
CA GLY A 30 -0.81 1.99 2.23
C GLY A 30 -0.94 0.69 1.46
N LEU A 31 -0.17 -0.35 1.80
CA LEU A 31 -0.28 -1.68 1.19
C LEU A 31 -1.72 -2.22 1.33
N GLY A 32 -2.27 -2.13 2.54
CA GLY A 32 -3.62 -2.58 2.83
C GLY A 32 -4.68 -1.78 2.09
N LEU A 33 -4.65 -0.45 2.17
CA LEU A 33 -5.63 0.42 1.50
C LEU A 33 -5.53 0.37 -0.02
N GLY A 34 -4.32 0.27 -0.57
CA GLY A 34 -4.10 0.12 -2.02
C GLY A 34 -4.72 -1.15 -2.55
N GLY A 35 -4.50 -2.28 -1.87
CA GLY A 35 -5.15 -3.54 -2.23
C GLY A 35 -6.64 -3.57 -1.95
N PHE A 36 -7.13 -2.89 -0.89
CA PHE A 36 -8.57 -2.73 -0.69
C PHE A 36 -9.22 -1.93 -1.82
N PHE A 37 -8.58 -0.85 -2.27
CA PHE A 37 -9.08 -0.06 -3.39
C PHE A 37 -9.23 -0.95 -4.63
N ASP A 38 -8.21 -1.74 -4.94
CA ASP A 38 -8.25 -2.69 -6.04
C ASP A 38 -9.38 -3.73 -5.89
N GLY A 39 -9.39 -4.48 -4.79
CA GLY A 39 -10.38 -5.54 -4.57
C GLY A 39 -11.83 -5.03 -4.41
N VAL A 40 -12.05 -3.89 -3.76
CA VAL A 40 -13.42 -3.35 -3.61
C VAL A 40 -13.84 -2.62 -4.87
N VAL A 41 -13.04 -1.68 -5.36
CA VAL A 41 -13.45 -0.80 -6.46
C VAL A 41 -13.36 -1.56 -7.78
N LEU A 42 -12.23 -2.20 -8.07
CA LEU A 42 -12.03 -2.85 -9.37
C LEU A 42 -12.70 -4.23 -9.42
N HIS A 43 -12.59 -5.06 -8.37
CA HIS A 43 -13.21 -6.39 -8.43
C HIS A 43 -14.70 -6.40 -8.11
N GLN A 44 -15.16 -5.65 -7.11
CA GLN A 44 -16.53 -5.82 -6.60
C GLN A 44 -17.51 -4.78 -7.12
N ILE A 45 -17.12 -3.50 -7.15
CA ILE A 45 -17.99 -2.41 -7.61
C ILE A 45 -18.01 -2.36 -9.14
N LEU A 46 -16.83 -2.27 -9.76
CA LEU A 46 -16.69 -2.15 -11.20
C LEU A 46 -16.73 -3.51 -11.90
N GLN A 47 -16.35 -4.58 -11.19
CA GLN A 47 -16.30 -5.95 -11.72
C GLN A 47 -15.50 -6.03 -13.01
N TRP A 48 -14.40 -5.27 -13.09
CA TRP A 48 -13.55 -5.25 -14.27
C TRP A 48 -12.71 -6.52 -14.38
N HIS A 49 -12.40 -7.12 -13.23
CA HIS A 49 -11.64 -8.35 -13.10
C HIS A 49 -11.86 -8.95 -11.71
N HIS A 50 -11.61 -10.25 -11.56
CA HIS A 50 -11.46 -10.91 -10.26
C HIS A 50 -10.16 -11.69 -10.27
N MET A 51 -9.69 -12.12 -9.09
CA MET A 51 -8.44 -12.87 -8.91
C MET A 51 -8.24 -14.04 -9.90
N LEU A 52 -9.31 -14.71 -10.34
CA LEU A 52 -9.20 -15.95 -11.13
C LEU A 52 -9.99 -15.90 -12.45
N THR A 53 -10.52 -14.74 -12.85
CA THR A 53 -11.34 -14.63 -14.08
C THR A 53 -10.57 -15.09 -15.31
N SER A 54 -9.31 -14.67 -15.47
CA SER A 54 -8.47 -15.06 -16.62
C SER A 54 -7.77 -16.41 -16.41
N ALA A 55 -7.92 -17.04 -15.24
CA ALA A 55 -7.47 -18.41 -14.96
C ALA A 55 -8.52 -19.48 -15.34
N GLY A 56 -9.59 -19.11 -16.07
CA GLY A 56 -10.64 -20.02 -16.52
C GLY A 56 -11.89 -20.07 -15.65
N TYR A 57 -11.97 -19.24 -14.59
CA TYR A 57 -13.16 -19.11 -13.75
C TYR A 57 -14.02 -17.94 -14.21
N ALA A 58 -14.84 -18.17 -15.24
CA ALA A 58 -15.65 -17.11 -15.86
C ALA A 58 -16.64 -16.44 -14.87
N ASP A 59 -16.58 -15.12 -14.81
CA ASP A 59 -17.48 -14.23 -14.07
C ASP A 59 -18.93 -14.22 -14.60
N SER A 60 -19.14 -14.72 -15.83
CA SER A 60 -20.46 -14.93 -16.43
C SER A 60 -21.21 -16.17 -15.91
N THR A 61 -20.59 -16.97 -15.02
CA THR A 61 -21.21 -18.17 -14.44
C THR A 61 -21.30 -18.10 -12.92
N VAL A 62 -22.35 -18.66 -12.35
CA VAL A 62 -22.49 -18.74 -10.87
C VAL A 62 -21.35 -19.54 -10.23
N ALA A 63 -20.89 -20.60 -10.89
CA ALA A 63 -19.79 -21.41 -10.40
C ALA A 63 -18.47 -20.62 -10.37
N GLY A 64 -18.14 -19.91 -11.45
CA GLY A 64 -16.96 -19.05 -11.52
C GLY A 64 -17.04 -17.89 -10.54
N LEU A 65 -18.18 -17.21 -10.42
CA LEU A 65 -18.40 -16.15 -9.43
C LEU A 65 -18.18 -16.62 -7.99
N LYS A 66 -18.59 -17.85 -7.64
CA LYS A 66 -18.33 -18.39 -6.29
C LYS A 66 -16.85 -18.58 -6.01
N VAL A 67 -16.09 -19.06 -7.00
CA VAL A 67 -14.64 -19.25 -6.87
C VAL A 67 -13.91 -17.90 -6.80
N ASN A 68 -14.27 -16.96 -7.67
CA ASN A 68 -13.73 -15.60 -7.63
C ASN A 68 -14.08 -14.88 -6.33
N THR A 69 -15.31 -15.00 -5.83
CA THR A 69 -15.70 -14.43 -4.52
C THR A 69 -14.84 -14.96 -3.38
N LEU A 70 -14.54 -16.27 -3.38
CA LEU A 70 -13.63 -16.85 -2.39
C LEU A 70 -12.21 -16.30 -2.53
N ALA A 71 -11.69 -16.26 -3.75
CA ALA A 71 -10.35 -15.75 -4.02
C ALA A 71 -10.20 -14.27 -3.66
N ASP A 72 -11.16 -13.42 -4.02
CA ASP A 72 -11.24 -12.01 -3.64
C ASP A 72 -11.32 -11.85 -2.11
N GLY A 73 -12.07 -12.72 -1.42
CA GLY A 73 -12.14 -12.74 0.04
C GLY A 73 -10.79 -13.07 0.71
N LEU A 74 -10.04 -14.01 0.13
CA LEU A 74 -8.68 -14.35 0.60
C LEU A 74 -7.70 -13.20 0.32
N PHE A 75 -7.78 -12.58 -0.85
CA PHE A 75 -7.05 -11.36 -1.18
C PHE A 75 -7.36 -10.23 -0.18
N HIS A 76 -8.63 -10.01 0.13
CA HIS A 76 -9.05 -9.04 1.15
C HIS A 76 -8.54 -9.38 2.55
N THR A 77 -8.40 -10.65 2.89
CA THR A 77 -7.82 -11.05 4.19
C THR A 77 -6.36 -10.61 4.30
N VAL A 78 -5.60 -10.71 3.21
CA VAL A 78 -4.21 -10.23 3.15
C VAL A 78 -4.15 -8.70 3.28
N THR A 79 -4.96 -7.97 2.52
CA THR A 79 -4.98 -6.50 2.55
C THR A 79 -5.52 -5.96 3.89
N TYR A 80 -6.49 -6.65 4.49
CA TYR A 80 -6.96 -6.39 5.84
C TYR A 80 -5.86 -6.55 6.88
N SER A 81 -5.06 -7.62 6.77
CA SER A 81 -3.93 -7.87 7.68
C SER A 81 -2.89 -6.75 7.62
N PHE A 82 -2.57 -6.24 6.42
CA PHE A 82 -1.70 -5.07 6.28
C PHE A 82 -2.30 -3.81 6.90
N THR A 83 -3.60 -3.56 6.67
CA THR A 83 -4.33 -2.43 7.27
C THR A 83 -4.29 -2.48 8.80
N VAL A 84 -4.61 -3.64 9.40
CA VAL A 84 -4.55 -3.84 10.85
C VAL A 84 -3.12 -3.71 11.36
N GLY A 85 -2.14 -4.29 10.68
CA GLY A 85 -0.73 -4.17 11.04
C GLY A 85 -0.24 -2.72 11.05
N GLY A 86 -0.57 -1.95 10.02
CA GLY A 86 -0.26 -0.52 9.94
C GLY A 86 -0.92 0.28 11.05
N LEU A 87 -2.20 0.01 11.34
CA LEU A 87 -2.92 0.62 12.46
C LEU A 87 -2.27 0.29 13.81
N LEU A 88 -1.88 -0.96 14.04
CA LEU A 88 -1.23 -1.37 15.28
C LEU A 88 0.14 -0.71 15.46
N VAL A 89 0.95 -0.61 14.39
CA VAL A 89 2.23 0.10 14.45
C VAL A 89 2.01 1.57 14.76
N LEU A 90 1.03 2.21 14.11
CA LEU A 90 0.68 3.60 14.37
C LEU A 90 0.21 3.80 15.82
N TRP A 91 -0.70 2.96 16.28
CA TRP A 91 -1.26 3.00 17.64
C TRP A 91 -0.16 2.89 18.70
N ARG A 92 0.75 1.92 18.56
CA ARG A 92 1.88 1.75 19.49
C ARG A 92 2.84 2.93 19.48
N ALA A 93 3.00 3.60 18.34
CA ALA A 93 3.85 4.78 18.25
C ALA A 93 3.23 5.98 18.97
N ILE A 94 1.90 6.13 18.89
CA ILE A 94 1.12 7.11 19.66
C ILE A 94 1.23 6.84 21.16
N GLU A 95 0.95 5.60 21.61
CA GLU A 95 0.99 5.24 23.04
C GLU A 95 2.34 5.52 23.70
N ARG A 96 3.44 5.39 22.97
CA ARG A 96 4.79 5.62 23.48
C ARG A 96 5.18 7.09 23.54
N GLY A 97 4.34 8.00 23.04
CA GLY A 97 4.68 9.42 22.90
C GLY A 97 5.84 9.66 21.93
N ILE A 98 6.05 8.75 20.97
CA ILE A 98 7.14 8.72 19.98
C ILE A 98 6.65 9.35 18.66
N LEU A 99 5.60 10.17 18.69
CA LEU A 99 4.97 10.67 17.47
C LEU A 99 4.90 12.19 17.42
N SER A 100 5.88 12.80 16.75
CA SER A 100 5.69 14.09 16.08
C SER A 100 4.95 13.86 14.76
N TRP A 101 3.72 14.38 14.65
CA TRP A 101 2.84 14.12 13.50
C TRP A 101 3.33 14.89 12.26
N SER A 102 3.95 14.20 11.29
CA SER A 102 4.19 14.76 9.95
C SER A 102 3.25 14.09 8.95
N SER A 103 2.20 14.81 8.56
CA SER A 103 1.25 14.38 7.53
C SER A 103 1.94 14.10 6.19
N LYS A 104 3.08 14.78 5.91
CA LYS A 104 3.88 14.54 4.69
C LYS A 104 4.59 13.19 4.75
N ILE A 105 5.19 12.83 5.88
CA ILE A 105 5.87 11.53 6.04
C ILE A 105 4.85 10.40 5.95
N PHE A 106 3.77 10.50 6.73
CA PHE A 106 2.74 9.46 6.74
C PHE A 106 2.06 9.33 5.38
N GLY A 107 1.64 10.44 4.77
CA GLY A 107 1.03 10.46 3.45
C GLY A 107 1.96 9.93 2.36
N GLY A 108 3.24 10.32 2.38
CA GLY A 108 4.23 9.82 1.44
C GLY A 108 4.47 8.31 1.57
N ALA A 109 4.59 7.83 2.80
CA ALA A 109 4.71 6.39 3.09
C ALA A 109 3.46 5.60 2.68
N LEU A 110 2.27 6.16 2.87
CA LEU A 110 0.99 5.57 2.45
C LEU A 110 0.93 5.43 0.93
N LEU A 111 1.30 6.47 0.17
CA LEU A 111 1.33 6.41 -1.29
C LEU A 111 2.35 5.38 -1.80
N ILE A 112 3.52 5.28 -1.17
CA ILE A 112 4.52 4.25 -1.47
C ILE A 112 3.91 2.86 -1.25
N GLY A 113 3.27 2.63 -0.10
CA GLY A 113 2.62 1.35 0.20
C GLY A 113 1.56 0.99 -0.85
N ALA A 114 0.63 1.91 -1.13
CA ALA A 114 -0.46 1.68 -2.07
C ALA A 114 0.02 1.40 -3.49
N GLY A 115 0.97 2.20 -3.99
CA GLY A 115 1.56 1.99 -5.31
C GLY A 115 2.39 0.70 -5.38
N THR A 116 3.14 0.36 -4.33
CA THR A 116 3.97 -0.85 -4.31
C THR A 116 3.12 -2.12 -4.32
N PHE A 117 2.03 -2.17 -3.56
CA PHE A 117 1.14 -3.33 -3.53
C PHE A 117 0.62 -3.65 -4.94
N ASN A 118 0.01 -2.65 -5.58
CA ASN A 118 -0.61 -2.80 -6.89
C ASN A 118 0.41 -3.00 -8.02
N LEU A 119 1.64 -2.47 -7.91
CA LEU A 119 2.73 -2.80 -8.83
C LEU A 119 3.13 -4.26 -8.73
N VAL A 120 3.36 -4.76 -7.51
CA VAL A 120 3.80 -6.15 -7.29
C VAL A 120 2.70 -7.12 -7.74
N GLU A 121 1.46 -6.85 -7.35
CA GLU A 121 0.29 -7.63 -7.78
C GLU A 121 0.16 -7.61 -9.31
N GLY A 122 0.08 -6.43 -9.94
CA GLY A 122 -0.11 -6.33 -11.39
C GLY A 122 1.05 -6.89 -12.22
N ILE A 123 2.30 -6.83 -11.73
CA ILE A 123 3.44 -7.47 -12.40
C ILE A 123 3.34 -9.00 -12.28
N LEU A 124 3.10 -9.52 -11.07
CA LEU A 124 3.03 -10.96 -10.85
C LEU A 124 1.82 -11.57 -11.58
N ALA A 125 0.64 -11.00 -11.40
CA ALA A 125 -0.62 -11.57 -11.88
C ALA A 125 -0.84 -11.31 -13.38
N HIS A 126 -0.50 -10.13 -13.89
CA HIS A 126 -0.82 -9.77 -15.29
C HIS A 126 0.30 -10.11 -16.25
N HIS A 127 1.56 -9.88 -15.85
CA HIS A 127 2.69 -9.99 -16.78
C HIS A 127 3.45 -11.31 -16.65
N ILE A 128 3.56 -11.85 -15.44
CA ILE A 128 4.30 -13.09 -15.20
C ILE A 128 3.38 -14.31 -15.29
N LEU A 129 2.21 -14.24 -14.64
CA LEU A 129 1.26 -15.36 -14.61
C LEU A 129 0.20 -15.27 -15.71
N GLY A 130 -0.12 -14.06 -16.20
CA GLY A 130 -1.13 -13.86 -17.27
C GLY A 130 -2.54 -14.31 -16.87
N ILE A 131 -2.82 -14.42 -15.57
CA ILE A 131 -4.08 -14.94 -15.04
C ILE A 131 -5.07 -13.83 -14.72
N HIS A 132 -4.66 -12.58 -14.89
CA HIS A 132 -5.35 -11.41 -14.37
C HIS A 132 -5.04 -10.22 -15.29
N HIS A 133 -6.06 -9.56 -15.82
CA HIS A 133 -5.91 -8.29 -16.53
C HIS A 133 -6.73 -7.24 -15.79
N VAL A 134 -6.29 -5.98 -15.73
CA VAL A 134 -7.03 -4.89 -15.08
C VAL A 134 -8.42 -4.76 -15.68
N LYS A 135 -8.53 -4.94 -17.00
CA LYS A 135 -9.81 -4.94 -17.69
C LYS A 135 -9.69 -5.80 -18.94
N SER A 136 -10.34 -6.95 -18.89
CA SER A 136 -10.38 -7.88 -20.02
C SER A 136 -11.09 -7.27 -21.24
N GLY A 137 -10.67 -7.70 -22.44
CA GLY A 137 -11.27 -7.31 -23.71
C GLY A 137 -10.40 -6.35 -24.53
N PRO A 138 -11.00 -5.49 -25.39
CA PRO A 138 -10.23 -4.63 -26.27
C PRO A 138 -9.25 -3.73 -25.52
N ASN A 139 -7.99 -3.74 -25.96
CA ASN A 139 -6.88 -2.97 -25.39
C ASN A 139 -6.49 -3.34 -23.94
N GLU A 140 -6.67 -4.60 -23.52
CA GLU A 140 -6.28 -5.09 -22.18
C GLU A 140 -4.85 -4.70 -21.78
N LEU A 141 -3.87 -4.83 -22.69
CA LEU A 141 -2.49 -4.43 -22.44
C LEU A 141 -2.35 -2.93 -22.13
N ALA A 142 -3.14 -2.07 -22.77
CA ALA A 142 -3.11 -0.64 -22.51
C ALA A 142 -3.70 -0.32 -21.12
N TRP A 143 -4.73 -1.04 -20.69
CA TRP A 143 -5.28 -0.94 -19.33
C TRP A 143 -4.27 -1.39 -18.28
N ASP A 144 -3.59 -2.51 -18.51
CA ASP A 144 -2.56 -3.04 -17.62
C ASP A 144 -1.39 -2.04 -17.47
N LEU A 145 -0.86 -1.53 -18.59
CA LEU A 145 0.22 -0.55 -18.56
C LEU A 145 -0.20 0.78 -17.93
N GLY A 146 -1.42 1.24 -18.20
CA GLY A 146 -1.97 2.46 -17.60
C GLY A 146 -2.10 2.35 -16.08
N PHE A 147 -2.59 1.21 -15.59
CA PHE A 147 -2.68 0.95 -14.16
C PHE A 147 -1.30 0.88 -13.49
N LEU A 148 -0.34 0.16 -14.10
CA LEU A 148 1.04 0.13 -13.60
C LEU A 148 1.68 1.53 -13.57
N ALA A 149 1.42 2.36 -14.59
CA ALA A 149 1.91 3.73 -14.63
C ALA A 149 1.34 4.58 -13.49
N VAL A 150 0.05 4.47 -13.19
CA VAL A 150 -0.59 5.13 -12.04
C VAL A 150 0.04 4.66 -10.74
N CYS A 151 0.25 3.35 -10.56
CA CYS A 151 0.85 2.80 -9.35
C CYS A 151 2.30 3.27 -9.17
N ALA A 152 3.09 3.30 -10.24
CA ALA A 152 4.44 3.86 -10.23
C ALA A 152 4.44 5.36 -9.86
N LEU A 153 3.48 6.13 -10.39
CA LEU A 153 3.33 7.54 -10.04
C LEU A 153 3.05 7.74 -8.55
N LEU A 154 2.20 6.91 -7.93
CA LEU A 154 1.96 6.95 -6.49
C LEU A 154 3.26 6.74 -5.69
N VAL A 155 4.08 5.74 -6.08
CA VAL A 155 5.37 5.49 -5.44
C VAL A 155 6.31 6.70 -5.59
N VAL A 156 6.41 7.27 -6.79
CA VAL A 156 7.26 8.43 -7.05
C VAL A 156 6.84 9.65 -6.24
N ILE A 157 5.54 9.99 -6.24
CA ILE A 157 5.01 11.10 -5.44
C ILE A 157 5.28 10.87 -3.96
N GLY A 158 5.02 9.67 -3.46
CA GLY A 158 5.28 9.32 -2.07
C GLY A 158 6.76 9.45 -1.69
N TRP A 159 7.66 9.02 -2.56
CA TRP A 159 9.10 9.18 -2.38
C TRP A 159 9.54 10.66 -2.36
N LEU A 160 9.01 11.49 -3.26
CA LEU A 160 9.30 12.92 -3.28
C LEU A 160 8.85 13.62 -2.00
N LEU A 161 7.68 13.26 -1.45
CA LEU A 161 7.21 13.78 -0.17
C LEU A 161 8.15 13.44 0.98
N LEU A 162 8.69 12.21 1.03
CA LEU A 162 9.66 11.80 2.03
C LEU A 162 11.01 12.52 1.90
N ARG A 163 11.41 12.91 0.68
CA ARG A 163 12.64 13.67 0.40
C ARG A 163 12.52 15.13 0.80
N LEU A 164 11.41 15.79 0.49
CA LEU A 164 11.19 17.20 0.78
C LEU A 164 11.15 17.46 2.29
N ASP A 165 10.59 16.54 3.07
CA ASP A 165 10.56 16.61 4.53
C ASP A 165 11.97 16.54 5.14
N GLN A 166 12.85 15.67 4.61
CA GLN A 166 14.27 15.60 5.02
C GLN A 166 15.06 16.89 4.77
N GLN A 167 14.72 17.64 3.72
CA GLN A 167 15.39 18.91 3.43
C GLN A 167 14.96 20.01 4.40
N GLN A 168 13.68 20.03 4.80
CA GLN A 168 13.16 20.97 5.79
C GLN A 168 13.75 20.76 7.19
N THR A 169 14.08 19.52 7.57
CA THR A 169 14.72 19.23 8.86
C THR A 169 16.22 19.57 8.90
N ASN A 170 16.85 19.71 7.73
CA ASN A 170 18.30 19.97 7.60
C ASN A 170 18.65 21.43 7.27
N SER A 171 17.65 22.30 7.13
CA SER A 171 17.80 23.74 6.84
C SER A 171 17.52 24.56 8.10
#